data_AF-A0A9E4C3H6-F1
#
_entry.id   AF-A0A9E4C3H6-F1
#
_cell.length_a   1.000
_cell.length_b   1.000
_cell.length_c   1.000
_cell.angle_alpha   90.00
_cell.angle_beta   90.00
_cell.angle_gamma   90.00
#
_symmetry.space_group_name_H-M   'P 1'
#
loop_
_entity.id
_entity.type
_entity.pdbx_description
1 polymer ?
#
loop_
_entity_poly.entity_id
_entity_poly.type
_entity_poly.pdbx_seq_one_letter_code
_entity_poly.pdbx_strand_id
1 'polypeptide(L)' 'MAVRWDREKLAISGHELARQLSAGQPRIEVPAHENGFGINPYMMEPNEEDIVARRVSEILSAVC' A
#
# COMPACT_ATOMS: atom_id res chain seq x y z
N MET A 1 -1.98 -4.32 -11.23
CA MET A 1 -0.53 -4.50 -10.96
C MET A 1 -0.37 -4.95 -9.52
N ALA A 2 0.61 -5.80 -9.19
CA ALA A 2 0.83 -6.27 -7.82
C ALA A 2 2.25 -5.92 -7.34
N VAL A 3 2.34 -5.38 -6.13
CA VAL A 3 3.59 -5.14 -5.40
C VAL A 3 3.77 -6.28 -4.41
N ARG A 4 4.95 -6.90 -4.39
CA ARG A 4 5.29 -8.04 -3.53
C ARG A 4 6.65 -7.83 -2.89
N TRP A 5 6.81 -8.31 -1.67
CA TRP A 5 8.08 -8.32 -0.97
C TRP A 5 8.30 -9.62 -0.23
N ASP A 6 9.56 -9.81 0.18
CA ASP A 6 9.97 -10.89 1.06
C ASP A 6 9.67 -10.51 2.51
N ARG A 7 8.90 -11.34 3.21
CA ARG A 7 8.53 -11.10 4.60
C ARG A 7 9.69 -11.26 5.58
N GLU A 8 10.75 -11.94 5.19
CA GLU A 8 11.98 -12.02 5.99
C GLU A 8 12.75 -10.69 5.97
N LYS A 9 12.52 -9.85 4.96
CA LYS A 9 13.21 -8.57 4.78
C LYS A 9 12.36 -7.37 5.19
N LEU A 10 11.03 -7.52 5.14
CA LEU A 10 10.09 -6.47 5.48
C LEU A 10 8.98 -7.05 6.35
N ALA A 11 8.98 -6.68 7.64
CA ALA A 11 8.16 -7.33 8.66
C ALA A 11 6.64 -7.07 8.52
N ILE A 12 6.24 -6.03 7.80
CA ILE A 12 4.83 -5.71 7.56
C ILE A 12 4.19 -6.67 6.56
N SER A 13 2.96 -7.11 6.83
CA SER A 13 2.16 -7.86 5.86
C SER A 13 1.42 -6.91 4.92
N GLY A 14 1.03 -7.40 3.74
CA GLY A 14 0.21 -6.60 2.83
C GLY A 14 -1.15 -6.24 3.42
N HIS A 15 -1.73 -7.13 4.25
CA HIS A 15 -2.97 -6.88 4.98
C HIS A 15 -2.84 -5.72 5.97
N GLU A 16 -1.71 -5.66 6.70
CA GLU A 16 -1.43 -4.59 7.66
C GLU A 16 -1.27 -3.24 6.94
N LEU A 17 -0.51 -3.23 5.85
CA LEU A 17 -0.35 -2.03 5.01
C LEU A 17 -1.69 -1.54 4.48
N ALA A 18 -2.54 -2.43 3.95
CA ALA A 18 -3.87 -2.07 3.45
C ALA A 18 -4.78 -1.52 4.56
N ARG A 19 -4.70 -2.07 5.78
CA ARG A 19 -5.43 -1.54 6.94
C ARG A 19 -5.00 -0.11 7.27
N GLN A 20 -3.69 0.17 7.27
CA GLN A 20 -3.17 1.51 7.54
C GLN A 20 -3.52 2.52 6.45
N LEU A 21 -3.54 2.09 5.18
CA LEU A 21 -4.03 2.90 4.07
C LEU A 21 -5.52 3.23 4.20
N SER A 22 -6.33 2.25 4.61
CA SER A 22 -7.78 2.42 4.82
C SER A 22 -8.11 3.36 5.99
N ALA A 23 -7.33 3.29 7.08
CA ALA A 23 -7.50 4.13 8.26
C ALA A 23 -6.96 5.56 8.07
N GLY A 24 -6.20 5.82 7.01
CA GLY A 24 -5.61 7.13 6.71
C GLY A 24 -6.59 8.11 6.06
N GLN A 25 -6.13 9.35 5.90
CA GLN A 25 -6.82 10.38 5.13
C GLN A 25 -5.88 10.88 4.00
N PRO A 26 -6.28 10.79 2.73
CA PRO A 26 -7.51 10.14 2.24
C PRO A 26 -7.50 8.62 2.50
N ARG A 27 -8.69 8.04 2.58
CA ARG A 27 -8.88 6.60 2.70
C ARG A 27 -8.53 5.93 1.39
N ILE A 28 -7.57 5.01 1.41
CA ILE A 28 -7.10 4.29 0.22
C ILE A 28 -7.42 2.81 0.38
N GLU A 29 -8.13 2.24 -0.59
CA GLU A 29 -8.50 0.83 -0.62
C GLU A 29 -7.72 0.08 -1.69
N VAL A 30 -7.06 -1.00 -1.28
CA VAL A 30 -6.27 -1.85 -2.17
C VAL A 30 -6.53 -3.33 -1.87
N PRO A 31 -6.61 -4.20 -2.90
CA PRO A 31 -6.59 -5.63 -2.67
C PRO A 31 -5.25 -6.01 -2.02
N ALA A 32 -5.30 -6.84 -0.97
CA ALA A 32 -4.13 -7.22 -0.20
C ALA A 32 -3.94 -8.74 -0.16
N HIS A 33 -2.69 -9.14 0.01
CA HIS A 33 -2.27 -10.50 0.27
C HIS A 33 -1.22 -10.48 1.40
N GLU A 34 -0.83 -11.66 1.89
CA GLU A 34 0.10 -11.74 3.02
C GLU A 34 1.44 -11.04 2.75
N ASN A 35 1.97 -11.20 1.53
CA ASN A 35 3.31 -10.75 1.14
C ASN A 35 3.27 -9.54 0.18
N GLY A 36 2.16 -8.82 0.12
CA GLY A 36 2.01 -7.73 -0.85
C GLY A 36 0.61 -7.19 -1.03
N PHE A 37 0.45 -6.22 -1.93
CA PHE A 37 -0.84 -5.62 -2.28
C PHE A 37 -0.94 -5.35 -3.78
N GLY A 38 -2.16 -5.14 -4.27
CA GLY A 38 -2.43 -4.79 -5.66
C GLY A 38 -2.83 -3.33 -5.81
N ILE A 39 -2.42 -2.75 -6.94
CA ILE A 39 -2.84 -1.41 -7.37
C ILE A 39 -3.62 -1.58 -8.67
N ASN A 40 -4.78 -0.93 -8.76
CA ASN A 40 -5.57 -0.82 -9.98
C ASN A 40 -5.60 0.64 -10.47
N PRO A 41 -4.62 1.08 -11.29
CA PRO A 41 -4.53 2.46 -11.75
C PRO A 41 -5.71 2.91 -12.61
N TYR A 42 -6.45 1.96 -13.20
CA TYR A 42 -7.62 2.26 -14.03
C TYR A 42 -8.74 2.95 -13.25
N MET A 43 -8.82 2.73 -11.94
CA MET A 43 -9.83 3.30 -11.06
C MET A 43 -9.37 4.60 -10.38
N MET A 44 -8.15 5.05 -10.67
CA MET A 44 -7.58 6.25 -10.07
C MET A 44 -7.92 7.48 -10.89
N GLU A 45 -8.21 8.58 -10.22
CA GLU A 45 -8.29 9.90 -10.82
C GLU A 45 -6.87 10.47 -11.04
N PRO A 46 -6.68 11.40 -11.99
CA PRO A 46 -5.40 12.06 -12.18
C PRO A 46 -4.86 12.67 -10.88
N ASN A 47 -3.57 12.47 -10.60
CA ASN A 47 -2.83 12.89 -9.40
C ASN A 47 -3.07 12.03 -8.14
N GLU A 48 -3.95 11.03 -8.16
CA GLU A 48 -4.08 10.10 -7.03
C GLU A 48 -2.87 9.17 -6.92
N GLU A 49 -2.16 8.92 -8.01
CA GLU A 49 -0.95 8.12 -8.06
C GLU A 49 0.12 8.63 -7.09
N ASP A 50 0.30 9.96 -7.00
CA ASP A 50 1.27 10.59 -6.11
C ASP A 50 0.85 10.46 -4.65
N ILE A 51 -0.45 10.57 -4.37
CA ILE A 51 -1.01 10.40 -3.03
C ILE A 51 -0.80 8.96 -2.55
N VAL A 52 -1.13 7.99 -3.39
CA VAL A 52 -0.97 6.57 -3.09
C VAL A 52 0.51 6.22 -2.90
N ALA A 53 1.38 6.64 -3.81
CA ALA A 53 2.82 6.39 -3.73
C ALA A 53 3.42 6.98 -2.45
N ARG A 54 3.06 8.23 -2.11
CA ARG A 54 3.50 8.89 -0.88
C ARG A 54 3.06 8.13 0.37
N ARG A 55 1.78 7.74 0.47
CA ARG A 55 1.27 7.02 1.66
C ARG A 55 1.88 5.64 1.81
N VAL A 56 2.07 4.91 0.70
CA VAL A 56 2.78 3.62 0.71
C VAL A 56 4.22 3.82 1.19
N SER A 57 4.92 4.83 0.68
CA SER A 57 6.30 5.13 1.10
C SER A 57 6.40 5.49 2.58
N GLU A 58 5.47 6.32 3.10
CA GLU A 58 5.41 6.68 4.52
C GLU A 58 5.24 5.44 5.42
N ILE A 59 4.31 4.54 5.08
CA ILE A 59 4.06 3.30 5.85
C ILE A 59 5.29 2.37 5.80
N LEU A 60 5.85 2.16 4.61
CA LEU A 60 6.99 1.26 4.43
C LEU A 60 8.25 1.79 5.12
N SER A 61 8.46 3.10 5.15
CA SER A 61 9.61 3.72 5.81
C SER A 61 9.49 3.69 7.35
N ALA A 62 8.28 3.55 7.89
CA ALA A 62 8.06 3.44 9.33
C ALA A 62 8.34 2.02 9.88
N VAL A 63 8.52 1.03 9.00
CA VAL A 63 8.75 -0.38 9.37
C VAL A 63 10.12 -0.93 8.94
N CYS A 64 10.93 -0.11 8.25
CA CYS A 64 12.34 -0.36 7.94
C CYS A 64 13.23 0.32 9.00
#